data_AF-A0A3D4JEK4-F1
#
_entry.id   AF-A0A3D4JEK4-F1
#
_cell.length_a   1.000
_cell.length_b   1.000
_cell.length_c   1.000
_cell.angle_alpha   90.00
_cell.angle_beta   90.00
_cell.angle_gamma   90.00
#
_symmetry.space_group_name_H-M   'P 1'
#
loop_
_entity.id
_entity.type
_entity.pdbx_description
1 polymer ?
#
loop_
_entity_poly.entity_id
_entity_poly.type
_entity_poly.pdbx_seq_one_letter_code
_entity_poly.pdbx_strand_id
1 'polypeptide(L)'
;MQRRSKGVVQLVWVCPNCEGQNPGPEKTCQSCGAPQPENVQFQRASEEKIITDEKAVQAAKAGADIHCGFCGTRNPATAITCSQCGGDLKEGKARQAGQRLQAAPPPPKSIKCANCDFENKGTATTCEQCGAPLPKQNVTPQANVSAGKSSSPVSAKRSNLNWLWLGGFGIFAVLCCVAILFLFVFPSKTVEGTVTNVYWKTSVPVQEVRAVNYSNERGNPPSDAYNVSCYQDSQQVCEERIEDTGTGYGEVVEECHTETEQYCSYTVDEWTTIQTYDLEGDDLFPVYADPRLASDQRTGSASEDFTVYFSTSEGQLTYSPNSLNEFQQFQFGSTWTISLNAVGGVIDVER
;
A
#
# COMPACT_ATOMS: atom_id res chain seq x y z
N MET A 1 -8.12 13.07 22.58
CA MET A 1 -8.43 13.47 21.18
C MET A 1 -8.76 14.96 21.20
N GLN A 2 -8.09 15.75 20.36
CA GLN A 2 -8.33 17.18 20.22
C GLN A 2 -8.90 17.43 18.82
N ARG A 3 -10.07 18.08 18.75
CA ARG A 3 -10.74 18.44 17.49
C ARG A 3 -10.69 19.94 17.32
N ARG A 4 -10.22 20.44 16.17
CA ARG A 4 -10.23 21.87 15.84
C ARG A 4 -10.66 22.13 14.40
N SER A 5 -11.36 23.23 14.19
CA SER A 5 -11.68 23.75 12.86
C SER A 5 -10.46 24.46 12.27
N LYS A 6 -10.06 24.09 11.06
CA LYS A 6 -8.99 24.74 10.28
C LYS A 6 -9.53 25.81 9.32
N GLY A 7 -10.85 25.86 9.13
CA GLY A 7 -11.51 26.79 8.24
C GLY A 7 -12.63 26.10 7.46
N VAL A 8 -13.15 26.80 6.46
CA VAL A 8 -14.20 26.28 5.58
C VAL A 8 -13.76 26.35 4.13
N VAL A 9 -14.17 25.37 3.34
CA VAL A 9 -13.93 25.31 1.89
C VAL A 9 -15.25 25.33 1.14
N GLN A 10 -15.21 25.74 -0.12
CA GLN A 10 -16.37 25.63 -0.99
C GLN A 10 -16.51 24.21 -1.51
N LEU A 11 -17.69 23.63 -1.35
CA LEU A 11 -18.03 22.35 -1.96
C LEU A 11 -18.59 22.57 -3.37
N VAL A 12 -18.85 21.47 -4.07
CA VAL A 12 -19.51 21.48 -5.37
C VAL A 12 -20.67 20.51 -5.38
N TRP A 13 -21.58 20.68 -6.33
CA TRP A 13 -22.63 19.71 -6.60
C TRP A 13 -22.82 19.52 -8.11
N VAL A 14 -23.22 18.31 -8.49
CA VAL A 14 -23.46 17.95 -9.89
C VAL A 14 -24.96 18.00 -10.16
N CYS A 15 -25.36 18.77 -11.18
CA CYS A 15 -26.76 18.89 -11.57
C CYS A 15 -27.23 17.60 -12.23
N PRO A 16 -28.28 16.92 -11.73
CA PRO A 16 -28.75 15.67 -12.34
C PRO A 16 -29.44 15.86 -13.69
N ASN A 17 -29.79 17.11 -14.06
CA ASN A 17 -30.46 17.39 -15.34
C ASN A 17 -29.47 17.56 -16.51
N CYS A 18 -28.28 18.10 -16.26
CA CYS A 18 -27.31 18.41 -17.32
C CYS A 18 -25.87 18.03 -16.97
N GLU A 19 -25.66 17.34 -15.85
CA GLU A 19 -24.36 16.90 -15.31
C GLU A 19 -23.35 18.03 -15.07
N GLY A 20 -23.83 19.29 -15.09
CA GLY A 20 -23.01 20.46 -14.84
C GLY A 20 -22.62 20.54 -13.37
N GLN A 21 -21.33 20.65 -13.08
CA GLN A 21 -20.83 20.98 -11.75
C GLN A 21 -21.11 22.44 -11.43
N ASN A 22 -21.56 22.71 -10.21
CA ASN A 22 -21.88 24.05 -9.71
C ASN A 22 -21.24 24.24 -8.33
N PRO A 23 -20.90 25.49 -7.94
CA PRO A 23 -20.53 25.79 -6.57
C PRO A 23 -21.60 25.36 -5.58
N GLY A 24 -21.19 24.80 -4.45
CA GLY A 24 -22.07 24.34 -3.37
C GLY A 24 -23.12 25.37 -2.93
N PRO A 25 -22.75 26.65 -2.73
CA PRO A 25 -23.69 27.69 -2.32
C PRO A 25 -24.75 28.04 -3.38
N GLU A 26 -24.49 27.72 -4.64
CA GLU A 26 -25.42 28.00 -5.74
C GLU A 26 -26.62 27.05 -5.68
N LYS A 27 -27.81 27.63 -5.68
CA LYS A 27 -29.09 26.92 -5.54
C LYS A 27 -29.73 26.59 -6.88
N THR A 28 -29.14 27.11 -7.97
CA THR A 28 -29.61 26.94 -9.34
C THR A 28 -28.42 26.53 -10.18
N CYS A 29 -28.63 25.57 -11.08
CA CYS A 29 -27.59 25.14 -11.99
C CYS A 29 -27.23 26.30 -12.93
N GLN A 30 -25.97 26.72 -12.93
CA GLN A 30 -25.48 27.81 -13.77
C GLN A 30 -25.44 27.43 -15.27
N SER A 31 -25.53 26.13 -15.59
CA SER A 31 -25.50 25.65 -16.99
C SER A 31 -26.88 25.50 -17.63
N CYS A 32 -27.90 25.05 -16.89
CA CYS A 32 -29.23 24.78 -17.44
C CYS A 32 -30.39 25.50 -16.73
N GLY A 33 -30.12 26.26 -15.66
CA GLY A 33 -31.15 26.99 -14.91
C GLY A 33 -32.03 26.12 -14.01
N ALA A 34 -31.85 24.80 -13.98
CA ALA A 34 -32.62 23.93 -13.11
C ALA A 34 -32.31 24.20 -11.63
N PRO A 35 -33.31 24.23 -10.73
CA PRO A 35 -33.08 24.36 -9.30
C PRO A 35 -32.32 23.14 -8.76
N GLN A 36 -31.53 23.33 -7.69
CA GLN A 36 -30.83 22.26 -7.00
C GLN A 36 -31.85 21.34 -6.29
N PRO A 37 -31.91 20.04 -6.62
CA PRO A 37 -32.78 19.09 -5.94
C PRO A 37 -32.37 18.82 -4.49
N GLU A 38 -33.34 18.41 -3.67
CA GLU A 38 -33.14 18.13 -2.23
C GLU A 38 -32.07 17.06 -1.99
N ASN A 39 -32.07 15.99 -2.79
CA ASN A 39 -31.26 14.80 -2.60
C ASN A 39 -29.85 14.86 -3.22
N VAL A 40 -29.46 16.00 -3.80
CA VAL A 40 -28.11 16.16 -4.34
C VAL A 40 -27.08 16.16 -3.20
N GLN A 41 -26.01 15.39 -3.37
CA GLN A 41 -24.89 15.34 -2.43
C GLN A 41 -23.85 16.38 -2.81
N PHE A 42 -23.29 17.07 -1.81
CA PHE A 42 -22.11 17.88 -2.03
C PHE A 42 -20.86 17.00 -2.16
N GLN A 43 -19.91 17.49 -2.94
CA GLN A 43 -18.64 16.84 -3.19
C GLN A 43 -17.52 17.85 -2.94
N ARG A 44 -16.33 17.33 -2.64
CA ARG A 44 -15.12 18.12 -2.58
C ARG A 44 -14.81 18.73 -3.95
N ALA A 45 -14.34 19.98 -3.96
CA ALA A 45 -13.87 20.60 -5.19
C ALA A 45 -12.54 19.97 -5.62
N SER A 46 -12.21 20.02 -6.91
CA SER A 46 -10.90 19.54 -7.40
C SER A 46 -9.74 20.40 -6.89
N GLU A 47 -10.01 21.68 -6.61
CA GLU A 47 -9.09 22.61 -5.96
C GLU A 47 -9.79 23.24 -4.77
N GLU A 48 -9.24 23.03 -3.58
CA GLU A 48 -9.80 23.52 -2.33
C GLU A 48 -8.97 24.66 -1.79
N LYS A 49 -9.65 25.74 -1.41
CA LYS A 49 -9.04 26.90 -0.78
C LYS A 49 -9.84 27.23 0.47
N ILE A 50 -9.13 27.46 1.57
CA ILE A 50 -9.76 27.97 2.79
C ILE A 50 -10.34 29.35 2.47
N ILE A 51 -11.64 29.49 2.71
CA ILE A 51 -12.37 30.73 2.46
C ILE A 51 -12.06 31.72 3.58
N THR A 52 -11.68 32.93 3.19
CA THR A 52 -11.43 34.06 4.10
C THR A 52 -12.58 35.06 4.16
N ASP A 53 -13.54 34.98 3.22
CA ASP A 53 -14.72 35.84 3.22
C ASP A 53 -15.61 35.56 4.44
N GLU A 54 -15.77 36.58 5.28
CA GLU A 54 -16.48 36.46 6.55
C GLU A 54 -17.95 36.08 6.36
N LYS A 55 -18.61 36.56 5.30
CA LYS A 55 -20.01 36.23 5.05
C LYS A 55 -20.17 34.76 4.68
N ALA A 56 -19.30 34.22 3.84
CA ALA A 56 -19.26 32.81 3.50
C ALA A 56 -18.92 31.94 4.72
N VAL A 57 -17.98 32.36 5.57
CA VAL A 57 -17.66 31.68 6.83
C VAL A 57 -18.87 31.65 7.78
N GLN A 58 -19.57 32.78 7.92
CA GLN A 58 -20.78 32.83 8.75
C GLN A 58 -21.93 32.01 8.15
N ALA A 59 -22.09 32.03 6.83
CA ALA A 59 -23.07 31.19 6.14
C ALA A 59 -22.79 29.69 6.38
N ALA A 60 -21.52 29.27 6.32
CA ALA A 60 -21.13 27.89 6.61
C ALA A 60 -21.42 27.48 8.07
N LYS A 61 -21.36 28.44 9.01
CA LYS A 61 -21.63 28.23 10.45
C LYS A 61 -23.11 28.41 10.83
N ALA A 62 -23.97 28.83 9.90
CA ALA A 62 -25.37 29.14 10.18
C ALA A 62 -26.25 27.91 10.45
N GLY A 63 -25.70 26.70 10.22
CA GLY A 63 -26.43 25.44 10.26
C GLY A 63 -26.93 25.03 8.87
N ALA A 64 -27.37 23.78 8.74
CA ALA A 64 -27.76 23.20 7.45
C ALA A 64 -28.94 23.96 6.82
N ASP A 65 -28.84 24.23 5.51
CA ASP A 65 -29.88 24.92 4.77
C ASP A 65 -31.20 24.15 4.77
N ILE A 66 -32.31 24.88 4.61
CA ILE A 66 -33.67 24.36 4.67
C ILE A 66 -34.25 24.30 3.25
N HIS A 67 -34.74 23.14 2.83
CA HIS A 67 -35.60 23.03 1.66
C HIS A 67 -37.03 23.37 2.02
N CYS A 68 -37.62 24.32 1.29
CA CYS A 68 -39.01 24.74 1.46
C CYS A 68 -39.95 23.56 1.20
N GLY A 69 -40.86 23.26 2.14
CA GLY A 69 -41.84 22.18 1.98
C GLY A 69 -42.84 22.41 0.84
N PHE A 70 -43.08 23.67 0.44
CA PHE A 70 -44.05 24.02 -0.60
C PHE A 70 -43.48 23.94 -2.02
N CYS A 71 -42.27 24.46 -2.24
CA CYS A 71 -41.69 24.59 -3.58
C CYS A 71 -40.29 23.97 -3.74
N GLY A 72 -39.74 23.35 -2.68
CA GLY A 72 -38.44 22.68 -2.69
C GLY A 72 -37.22 23.60 -2.69
N THR A 73 -37.40 24.92 -2.84
CA THR A 73 -36.28 25.88 -2.89
C THR A 73 -35.45 25.82 -1.63
N ARG A 74 -34.12 25.79 -1.80
CA ARG A 74 -33.15 25.80 -0.71
C ARG A 74 -32.96 27.22 -0.15
N ASN A 75 -33.02 27.35 1.17
CA ASN A 75 -32.94 28.61 1.91
C ASN A 75 -31.89 28.48 3.03
N PRO A 76 -31.24 29.59 3.43
CA PRO A 76 -30.37 29.57 4.61
C PRO A 76 -31.13 29.07 5.85
N ALA A 77 -30.42 28.40 6.77
CA ALA A 77 -31.01 27.90 8.02
C ALA A 77 -31.70 28.98 8.87
N THR A 78 -31.25 30.23 8.74
CA THR A 78 -31.77 31.38 9.48
C THR A 78 -32.96 32.07 8.80
N ALA A 79 -33.38 31.62 7.61
CA ALA A 79 -34.50 32.22 6.89
C ALA A 79 -35.84 31.76 7.47
N ILE A 80 -36.78 32.71 7.64
CA ILE A 80 -38.14 32.44 8.13
C ILE A 80 -39.11 32.22 6.96
N THR A 81 -38.90 32.91 5.84
CA THR A 81 -39.73 32.84 4.63
C THR A 81 -38.91 32.38 3.43
N CYS A 82 -39.51 31.57 2.56
CA CYS A 82 -38.87 31.06 1.36
C CYS A 82 -38.60 32.20 0.37
N SER A 83 -37.35 32.33 -0.09
CA SER A 83 -36.91 33.41 -0.98
C SER A 83 -37.55 33.38 -2.38
N GLN A 84 -38.19 32.25 -2.76
CA GLN A 84 -38.83 32.07 -4.07
C GLN A 84 -40.36 32.18 -4.03
N CYS A 85 -41.05 31.44 -3.15
CA CYS A 85 -42.52 31.43 -3.11
C CYS A 85 -43.12 32.28 -1.97
N GLY A 86 -42.31 32.82 -1.05
CA GLY A 86 -42.78 33.57 0.12
C GLY A 86 -43.43 32.72 1.22
N GLY A 87 -43.53 31.40 1.04
CA GLY A 87 -44.09 30.48 2.04
C GLY A 87 -43.26 30.42 3.32
N ASP A 88 -43.90 30.07 4.44
CA ASP A 88 -43.25 29.88 5.74
C ASP A 88 -42.30 28.67 5.70
N LEU A 89 -41.08 28.82 6.21
CA LEU A 89 -40.07 27.75 6.25
C LEU A 89 -40.15 26.87 7.50
N LYS A 90 -41.11 27.08 8.41
CA LYS A 90 -41.35 26.18 9.55
C LYS A 90 -41.60 24.74 9.16
N GLU A 91 -42.25 24.50 8.03
CA GLU A 91 -42.50 23.15 7.47
C GLU A 91 -41.38 22.70 6.53
N GLY A 92 -40.32 23.51 6.40
CA GLY A 92 -39.15 23.16 5.60
C GLY A 92 -38.28 22.10 6.27
N LYS A 93 -37.58 21.32 5.45
CA LYS A 93 -36.70 20.25 5.91
C LYS A 93 -35.24 20.66 5.79
N ALA A 94 -34.50 20.56 6.89
CA ALA A 94 -33.05 20.80 6.89
C ALA A 94 -32.32 19.75 6.02
N ARG A 95 -31.30 20.20 5.30
CA ARG A 95 -30.39 19.33 4.56
C ARG A 95 -29.60 18.43 5.51
N GLN A 96 -29.12 17.31 4.97
CA GLN A 96 -28.13 16.50 5.67
C GLN A 96 -26.82 17.30 5.83
N ALA A 97 -26.17 17.13 6.98
CA ALA A 97 -24.91 17.76 7.34
C ALA A 97 -24.12 16.82 8.26
N GLY A 98 -22.83 17.11 8.46
CA GLY A 98 -21.88 16.34 9.26
C GLY A 98 -21.31 15.11 8.55
N GLN A 99 -21.69 14.87 7.29
CA GLN A 99 -21.13 13.75 6.53
C GLN A 99 -19.67 14.04 6.16
N ARG A 100 -18.79 13.08 6.44
CA ARG A 100 -17.39 13.11 6.00
C ARG A 100 -17.34 12.94 4.48
N LEU A 101 -16.69 13.87 3.80
CA LEU A 101 -16.55 13.85 2.35
C LEU A 101 -15.27 13.10 1.96
N GLN A 102 -15.43 12.14 1.04
CA GLN A 102 -14.30 11.47 0.42
C GLN A 102 -13.50 12.46 -0.43
N ALA A 103 -12.19 12.25 -0.54
CA ALA A 103 -11.33 13.03 -1.44
C ALA A 103 -11.93 13.07 -2.84
N ALA A 104 -11.95 14.25 -3.46
CA ALA A 104 -12.29 14.35 -4.87
C ALA A 104 -11.29 13.50 -5.67
N PRO A 105 -11.73 12.72 -6.67
CA PRO A 105 -10.81 12.06 -7.57
C PRO A 105 -9.89 13.11 -8.21
N PRO A 106 -8.58 12.86 -8.32
CA PRO A 106 -7.67 13.81 -8.93
C PRO A 106 -8.12 14.09 -10.36
N PRO A 107 -8.15 15.36 -10.81
CA PRO A 107 -8.46 15.65 -12.19
C PRO A 107 -7.45 14.93 -13.10
N PRO A 108 -7.87 14.48 -14.31
CA PRO A 108 -6.93 13.92 -15.26
C PRO A 108 -5.85 14.96 -15.57
N LYS A 109 -4.64 14.52 -15.91
CA LYS A 109 -3.56 15.46 -16.26
C LYS A 109 -3.89 16.23 -17.55
N SER A 110 -4.60 15.58 -18.46
CA SER A 110 -5.01 16.15 -19.74
C SER A 110 -6.41 15.69 -20.16
N ILE A 111 -7.06 16.49 -21.00
CA ILE A 111 -8.35 16.21 -21.63
C ILE A 111 -8.28 16.52 -23.12
N LYS A 112 -8.68 15.57 -23.95
CA LYS A 112 -8.68 15.73 -25.41
C LYS A 112 -9.94 16.47 -25.86
N CYS A 113 -9.79 17.48 -26.71
CA CYS A 113 -10.92 18.18 -27.28
C CYS A 113 -11.67 17.29 -28.28
N ALA A 114 -12.96 17.07 -28.08
CA ALA A 114 -13.78 16.31 -29.02
C ALA A 114 -13.98 17.01 -30.39
N ASN A 115 -13.69 18.31 -30.47
CA ASN A 115 -13.88 19.11 -31.69
C ASN A 115 -12.61 19.21 -32.55
N CYS A 116 -11.44 19.34 -31.94
CA CYS A 116 -10.18 19.56 -32.68
C CYS A 116 -9.02 18.68 -32.21
N ASP A 117 -9.29 17.68 -31.37
CA ASP A 117 -8.31 16.71 -30.85
C ASP A 117 -7.16 17.28 -30.01
N PHE A 118 -7.12 18.60 -29.77
CA PHE A 118 -6.08 19.23 -28.96
C PHE A 118 -6.10 18.72 -27.51
N GLU A 119 -4.93 18.44 -26.98
CA GLU A 119 -4.75 17.99 -25.60
C GLU A 119 -4.66 19.20 -24.67
N ASN A 120 -5.71 19.41 -23.88
CA ASN A 120 -5.81 20.50 -22.92
C ASN A 120 -5.42 20.00 -21.53
N LYS A 121 -5.10 20.89 -20.59
CA LYS A 121 -4.98 20.54 -19.16
C LYS A 121 -6.29 19.93 -18.69
N GLY A 122 -6.27 18.89 -17.85
CA GLY A 122 -7.52 18.22 -17.47
C GLY A 122 -8.47 19.02 -16.58
N THR A 123 -8.07 20.22 -16.15
CA THR A 123 -8.94 21.23 -15.50
C THR A 123 -9.50 22.27 -16.49
N ALA A 124 -9.15 22.21 -17.78
CA ALA A 124 -9.59 23.18 -18.78
C ALA A 124 -11.09 23.01 -19.09
N THR A 125 -11.82 24.12 -19.09
CA THR A 125 -13.26 24.17 -19.41
C THR A 125 -13.53 24.45 -20.89
N THR A 126 -12.53 24.96 -21.60
CA THR A 126 -12.57 25.35 -23.01
C THR A 126 -11.28 24.92 -23.69
N CYS A 127 -11.36 24.51 -24.95
CA CYS A 127 -10.19 24.14 -25.73
C CYS A 127 -9.30 25.35 -26.03
N GLU A 128 -8.03 25.31 -25.66
CA GLU A 128 -7.06 26.40 -25.91
C GLU A 128 -6.84 26.65 -27.41
N GLN A 129 -6.93 25.60 -28.25
CA GLN A 129 -6.73 25.73 -29.69
C GLN A 129 -7.96 26.20 -30.48
N CYS A 130 -9.17 25.71 -30.16
CA CYS A 130 -10.36 25.98 -30.99
C CYS A 130 -11.52 26.67 -30.27
N GLY A 131 -11.38 26.95 -28.97
CA GLY A 131 -12.42 27.58 -28.15
C GLY A 131 -13.64 26.70 -27.85
N ALA A 132 -13.70 25.47 -28.37
CA ALA A 132 -14.83 24.57 -28.13
C ALA A 132 -14.93 24.18 -26.64
N PRO A 133 -16.15 24.02 -26.09
CA PRO A 133 -16.33 23.53 -24.73
C PRO A 133 -15.79 22.11 -24.60
N LEU A 134 -15.04 21.84 -23.53
CA LEU A 134 -14.51 20.50 -23.24
C LEU A 134 -15.52 19.72 -22.41
N PRO A 135 -15.63 18.38 -22.58
CA PRO A 135 -16.59 17.57 -21.84
C PRO A 135 -16.35 17.71 -20.33
N LYS A 136 -17.41 18.07 -19.61
CA LYS A 136 -17.37 18.23 -18.15
C LYS A 136 -17.18 16.84 -17.52
N GLN A 137 -16.27 16.76 -16.55
CA GLN A 137 -15.94 15.51 -15.88
C GLN A 137 -17.17 14.98 -15.14
N ASN A 138 -17.67 13.81 -15.55
CA ASN A 138 -18.65 13.06 -14.78
C ASN A 138 -17.96 12.38 -13.60
N VAL A 139 -17.95 13.05 -12.44
CA VAL A 139 -17.65 12.38 -11.17
C VAL A 139 -18.85 11.51 -10.82
N THR A 140 -18.77 10.24 -11.20
CA THR A 140 -19.82 9.26 -10.87
C THR A 140 -19.79 9.02 -9.36
N PRO A 141 -20.88 9.28 -8.59
CA PRO A 141 -20.91 8.95 -7.17
C PRO A 141 -20.97 7.44 -7.01
N GLN A 142 -19.97 6.86 -6.34
CA GLN A 142 -20.01 5.45 -5.97
C GLN A 142 -21.02 5.29 -4.83
N ALA A 143 -22.15 4.62 -5.11
CA ALA A 143 -23.20 4.35 -4.15
C ALA A 143 -22.69 3.47 -2.99
N ASN A 144 -23.03 3.86 -1.76
CA ASN A 144 -22.89 3.04 -0.56
C ASN A 144 -23.68 1.74 -0.72
N VAL A 145 -23.04 0.59 -0.49
CA VAL A 145 -23.73 -0.67 -0.21
C VAL A 145 -23.01 -1.39 0.92
N SER A 146 -23.70 -1.48 2.07
CA SER A 146 -23.31 -2.32 3.20
C SER A 146 -23.87 -3.74 3.04
N ALA A 147 -23.02 -4.70 3.39
CA ALA A 147 -23.28 -6.03 3.94
C ALA A 147 -23.96 -7.13 3.07
N GLY A 148 -23.26 -8.26 2.94
CA GLY A 148 -23.90 -9.58 2.96
C GLY A 148 -23.37 -10.68 2.03
N LYS A 149 -22.32 -11.40 2.50
CA LYS A 149 -22.08 -12.87 2.38
C LYS A 149 -21.89 -13.54 1.00
N SER A 150 -20.70 -14.16 0.85
CA SER A 150 -20.34 -15.53 0.38
C SER A 150 -21.14 -16.16 -0.78
N SER A 151 -20.59 -16.83 -1.79
CA SER A 151 -19.27 -17.44 -2.05
C SER A 151 -19.27 -18.00 -3.49
N SER A 152 -18.15 -17.85 -4.21
CA SER A 152 -17.53 -18.64 -5.31
C SER A 152 -18.34 -19.56 -6.27
N PRO A 153 -17.75 -19.97 -7.41
CA PRO A 153 -16.96 -19.21 -8.41
C PRO A 153 -17.54 -19.44 -9.84
N VAL A 154 -16.96 -18.80 -10.86
CA VAL A 154 -16.62 -19.40 -12.19
C VAL A 154 -16.56 -18.33 -13.31
N SER A 155 -15.42 -18.34 -14.00
CA SER A 155 -15.15 -17.89 -15.38
C SER A 155 -15.12 -16.40 -15.69
N ALA A 156 -13.95 -15.80 -15.50
CA ALA A 156 -13.56 -14.57 -16.18
C ALA A 156 -12.96 -14.89 -17.57
N LYS A 157 -13.76 -14.64 -18.60
CA LYS A 157 -13.30 -14.51 -20.00
C LYS A 157 -12.61 -13.16 -20.14
N ARG A 158 -11.31 -13.18 -20.47
CA ARG A 158 -10.48 -11.99 -20.67
C ARG A 158 -10.87 -11.25 -21.96
N SER A 159 -11.07 -9.94 -21.86
CA SER A 159 -10.95 -9.02 -23.00
C SER A 159 -10.15 -7.78 -22.60
N ASN A 160 -8.86 -7.89 -22.88
CA ASN A 160 -7.95 -6.92 -23.51
C ASN A 160 -8.28 -5.43 -23.35
N LEU A 161 -7.49 -4.71 -22.55
CA LEU A 161 -7.20 -3.31 -22.85
C LEU A 161 -5.77 -2.91 -22.46
N ASN A 162 -5.12 -2.30 -23.45
CA ASN A 162 -3.74 -1.87 -23.51
C ASN A 162 -3.38 -0.81 -22.45
N TRP A 163 -2.62 -1.26 -21.47
CA TRP A 163 -1.90 -0.48 -20.47
C TRP A 163 -0.46 -0.33 -20.96
N LEU A 164 -0.18 0.72 -21.74
CA LEU A 164 1.10 0.77 -22.47
C LEU A 164 2.14 1.76 -21.93
N TRP A 165 1.85 2.70 -21.01
CA TRP A 165 2.88 3.74 -20.75
C TRP A 165 3.14 4.23 -19.32
N LEU A 166 2.42 3.78 -18.27
CA LEU A 166 2.78 4.17 -16.88
C LEU A 166 2.84 3.05 -15.83
N GLY A 167 2.42 1.83 -16.18
CA GLY A 167 3.08 0.64 -15.66
C GLY A 167 4.08 0.09 -16.66
N GLY A 168 4.42 0.83 -17.73
CA GLY A 168 5.49 0.43 -18.64
C GLY A 168 6.79 0.19 -17.89
N PHE A 169 7.24 1.09 -17.01
CA PHE A 169 8.48 0.90 -16.25
C PHE A 169 8.36 -0.06 -15.07
N GLY A 170 7.25 -0.05 -14.33
CA GLY A 170 7.04 -0.98 -13.20
C GLY A 170 6.77 -2.41 -13.68
N ILE A 171 5.97 -2.59 -14.74
CA ILE A 171 5.72 -3.87 -15.38
C ILE A 171 6.91 -4.28 -16.23
N PHE A 172 7.67 -3.39 -16.87
CA PHE A 172 8.94 -3.75 -17.53
C PHE A 172 10.00 -4.11 -16.50
N ALA A 173 10.11 -3.41 -15.37
CA ALA A 173 11.02 -3.79 -14.29
C ALA A 173 10.60 -5.12 -13.68
N VAL A 174 9.32 -5.34 -13.40
CA VAL A 174 8.80 -6.63 -12.91
C VAL A 174 8.94 -7.72 -13.96
N LEU A 175 8.66 -7.46 -15.25
CA LEU A 175 8.86 -8.41 -16.34
C LEU A 175 10.34 -8.68 -16.60
N CYS A 176 11.22 -7.70 -16.43
CA CYS A 176 12.67 -7.88 -16.46
C CYS A 176 13.12 -8.68 -15.24
N CYS A 177 12.66 -8.38 -14.04
CA CYS A 177 12.96 -9.16 -12.84
C CYS A 177 12.45 -10.60 -12.98
N VAL A 178 11.26 -10.78 -13.54
CA VAL A 178 10.67 -12.09 -13.84
C VAL A 178 11.47 -12.79 -14.93
N ALA A 179 11.81 -12.14 -16.04
CA ALA A 179 12.63 -12.71 -17.11
C ALA A 179 14.05 -13.06 -16.63
N ILE A 180 14.65 -12.21 -15.79
CA ILE A 180 15.93 -12.46 -15.13
C ILE A 180 15.77 -13.67 -14.20
N LEU A 181 14.74 -13.75 -13.38
CA LEU A 181 14.42 -14.94 -12.58
C LEU A 181 14.26 -16.20 -13.45
N PHE A 182 13.58 -16.09 -14.59
CA PHE A 182 13.44 -17.19 -15.55
C PHE A 182 14.80 -17.70 -16.05
N LEU A 183 15.78 -16.82 -16.26
CA LEU A 183 17.14 -17.20 -16.66
C LEU A 183 17.89 -17.98 -15.57
N PHE A 184 17.52 -17.84 -14.30
CA PHE A 184 18.17 -18.54 -13.18
C PHE A 184 17.45 -19.82 -12.74
N VAL A 185 16.13 -19.90 -12.90
CA VAL A 185 15.29 -20.97 -12.30
C VAL A 185 14.96 -22.08 -13.28
N PHE A 186 14.94 -21.82 -14.59
CA PHE A 186 14.54 -22.83 -15.59
C PHE A 186 15.75 -23.48 -16.29
N PRO A 187 15.70 -24.80 -16.55
CA PRO A 187 16.74 -25.48 -17.31
C PRO A 187 16.79 -24.93 -18.73
N SER A 188 17.98 -24.55 -19.16
CA SER A 188 18.27 -24.12 -20.52
C SER A 188 18.94 -25.22 -21.35
N LYS A 189 19.75 -26.05 -20.70
CA LYS A 189 20.47 -27.16 -21.30
C LYS A 189 20.80 -28.22 -20.25
N THR A 190 21.02 -29.44 -20.71
CA THR A 190 21.50 -30.55 -19.90
C THR A 190 22.86 -31.01 -20.41
N VAL A 191 23.73 -31.43 -19.49
CA VAL A 191 25.06 -31.96 -19.79
C VAL A 191 25.31 -33.18 -18.92
N GLU A 192 26.00 -34.18 -19.46
CA GLU A 192 26.48 -35.29 -18.64
C GLU A 192 27.76 -34.89 -17.89
N GLY A 193 27.79 -35.17 -16.60
CA GLY A 193 28.96 -34.94 -15.75
C GLY A 193 29.30 -36.15 -14.91
N THR A 194 30.60 -36.36 -14.69
CA THR A 194 31.10 -37.41 -13.80
C THR A 194 31.61 -36.80 -12.51
N VAL A 195 31.23 -37.34 -11.35
CA VAL A 195 31.71 -36.88 -10.05
C VAL A 195 33.22 -37.12 -9.95
N THR A 196 34.01 -36.06 -9.85
CA THR A 196 35.48 -36.13 -9.72
C THR A 196 35.95 -35.87 -8.31
N ASN A 197 35.25 -34.99 -7.59
CA ASN A 197 35.51 -34.76 -6.18
C ASN A 197 34.22 -34.42 -5.44
N VAL A 198 34.24 -34.64 -4.14
CA VAL A 198 33.25 -34.14 -3.20
C VAL A 198 33.99 -33.44 -2.07
N TYR A 199 33.35 -32.48 -1.43
CA TYR A 199 33.89 -31.77 -0.29
C TYR A 199 32.75 -31.50 0.69
N TRP A 200 33.01 -31.72 1.97
CA TRP A 200 32.11 -31.32 3.03
C TRP A 200 32.84 -30.46 4.03
N LYS A 201 32.10 -29.55 4.65
CA LYS A 201 32.52 -28.82 5.84
C LYS A 201 31.41 -28.91 6.88
N THR A 202 31.72 -29.38 8.08
CA THR A 202 30.80 -29.35 9.23
C THR A 202 31.27 -28.31 10.23
N SER A 203 30.33 -27.62 10.86
CA SER A 203 30.60 -26.59 11.86
C SER A 203 29.81 -26.88 13.13
N VAL A 204 30.52 -27.04 14.25
CA VAL A 204 29.93 -27.26 15.58
C VAL A 204 30.21 -26.04 16.45
N PRO A 205 29.22 -25.16 16.68
CA PRO A 205 29.37 -24.04 17.58
C PRO A 205 29.37 -24.50 19.04
N VAL A 206 30.26 -23.95 19.84
CA VAL A 206 30.21 -24.03 21.32
C VAL A 206 29.66 -22.71 21.83
N GLN A 207 28.65 -22.82 22.69
CA GLN A 207 27.93 -21.70 23.29
C GLN A 207 28.18 -21.64 24.80
N GLU A 208 28.15 -20.43 25.33
CA GLU A 208 28.22 -20.11 26.76
C GLU A 208 27.21 -19.01 27.06
N VAL A 209 26.67 -19.00 28.27
CA VAL A 209 25.77 -17.93 28.72
C VAL A 209 26.55 -16.63 28.87
N ARG A 210 26.13 -15.59 28.16
CA ARG A 210 26.71 -14.24 28.26
C ARG A 210 25.61 -13.19 28.38
N ALA A 211 25.95 -12.11 29.06
CA ALA A 211 25.14 -10.90 29.11
C ALA A 211 25.07 -10.24 27.74
N VAL A 212 23.89 -10.25 27.11
CA VAL A 212 23.62 -9.58 25.83
C VAL A 212 22.82 -8.31 26.11
N ASN A 213 23.31 -7.19 25.61
CA ASN A 213 22.68 -5.88 25.79
C ASN A 213 21.82 -5.54 24.57
N TYR A 214 20.55 -5.25 24.83
CA TYR A 214 19.57 -4.75 23.89
C TYR A 214 19.32 -3.27 24.15
N SER A 215 19.27 -2.47 23.09
CA SER A 215 19.15 -1.02 23.21
C SER A 215 18.00 -0.51 22.36
N ASN A 216 17.13 0.32 22.96
CA ASN A 216 16.03 0.97 22.27
C ASN A 216 15.08 -0.02 21.56
N GLU A 217 14.80 -1.14 22.21
CA GLU A 217 13.87 -2.15 21.70
C GLU A 217 12.43 -1.71 21.93
N ARG A 218 11.60 -1.88 20.92
CA ARG A 218 10.17 -1.57 21.00
C ARG A 218 9.47 -2.53 21.95
N GLY A 219 8.70 -2.00 22.89
CA GLY A 219 7.80 -2.75 23.76
C GLY A 219 8.34 -2.95 25.17
N ASN A 220 7.93 -4.06 25.80
CA ASN A 220 8.37 -4.44 27.14
C ASN A 220 9.59 -5.37 27.04
N PRO A 221 10.52 -5.30 27.99
CA PRO A 221 11.61 -6.27 28.07
C PRO A 221 11.08 -7.66 28.45
N PRO A 222 11.84 -8.73 28.20
CA PRO A 222 11.61 -10.05 28.77
C PRO A 222 11.56 -10.03 30.30
N SER A 223 10.87 -11.00 30.91
CA SER A 223 10.65 -11.05 32.37
C SER A 223 11.90 -11.31 33.19
N ASP A 224 12.90 -11.94 32.60
CA ASP A 224 14.21 -12.27 33.16
C ASP A 224 15.29 -11.23 32.86
N ALA A 225 14.93 -10.14 32.16
CA ALA A 225 15.85 -9.08 31.83
C ALA A 225 16.25 -8.26 33.07
N TYR A 226 17.49 -7.78 33.10
CA TYR A 226 18.03 -6.89 34.13
C TYR A 226 18.66 -5.64 33.49
N ASN A 227 19.10 -4.69 34.32
CA ASN A 227 19.53 -3.36 33.87
C ASN A 227 18.51 -2.65 32.96
N VAL A 228 17.23 -2.82 33.28
CA VAL A 228 16.11 -2.32 32.48
C VAL A 228 15.98 -0.80 32.63
N SER A 229 15.93 -0.10 31.49
CA SER A 229 15.59 1.31 31.40
C SER A 229 14.58 1.51 30.28
N CYS A 230 13.37 1.92 30.64
CA CYS A 230 12.28 2.15 29.69
C CYS A 230 11.87 3.61 29.64
N TYR A 231 11.47 4.07 28.46
CA TYR A 231 10.83 5.36 28.25
C TYR A 231 9.66 5.22 27.29
N GLN A 232 8.76 6.20 27.34
CA GLN A 232 7.65 6.31 26.40
C GLN A 232 7.96 7.45 25.44
N ASP A 233 7.89 7.16 24.15
CA ASP A 233 7.87 8.17 23.10
C ASP A 233 6.41 8.47 22.76
N SER A 234 6.07 9.75 22.71
CA SER A 234 4.70 10.18 22.44
C SER A 234 4.69 11.17 21.30
N GLN A 235 3.94 10.87 20.26
CA GLN A 235 3.78 11.72 19.10
C GLN A 235 2.32 12.10 18.92
N GLN A 236 2.08 13.36 18.55
CA GLN A 236 0.75 13.82 18.18
C GLN A 236 0.55 13.56 16.70
N VAL A 237 -0.38 12.67 16.38
CA VAL A 237 -0.79 12.35 15.01
C VAL A 237 -2.09 13.10 14.74
N CYS A 238 -2.13 13.89 13.68
CA CYS A 238 -3.27 14.70 13.30
C CYS A 238 -3.76 14.30 11.91
N GLU A 239 -5.07 14.10 11.78
CA GLU A 239 -5.74 13.82 10.51
C GLU A 239 -6.71 14.96 10.17
N GLU A 240 -6.61 15.47 8.95
CA GLU A 240 -7.55 16.46 8.43
C GLU A 240 -8.62 15.79 7.57
N ARG A 241 -9.87 16.21 7.75
CA ARG A 241 -11.00 15.78 6.94
C ARG A 241 -11.99 16.91 6.72
N ILE A 242 -12.84 16.76 5.71
CA ILE A 242 -13.86 17.75 5.37
C ILE A 242 -15.23 17.19 5.70
N GLU A 243 -16.00 17.91 6.51
CA GLU A 243 -17.37 17.57 6.88
C GLU A 243 -18.34 18.54 6.19
N ASP A 244 -19.37 18.01 5.52
CA ASP A 244 -20.39 18.82 4.86
C ASP A 244 -21.21 19.60 5.89
N THR A 245 -21.29 20.92 5.79
CA THR A 245 -22.10 21.75 6.70
C THR A 245 -23.58 21.78 6.31
N GLY A 246 -23.96 21.21 5.17
CA GLY A 246 -25.30 21.29 4.60
C GLY A 246 -25.60 22.62 3.91
N THR A 247 -24.63 23.54 3.87
CA THR A 247 -24.77 24.90 3.28
C THR A 247 -24.01 25.03 1.95
N GLY A 248 -23.50 23.93 1.40
CA GLY A 248 -22.62 23.96 0.23
C GLY A 248 -21.19 24.40 0.53
N TYR A 249 -20.86 24.52 1.81
CA TYR A 249 -19.50 24.66 2.33
C TYR A 249 -19.15 23.40 3.12
N GLY A 250 -17.86 23.11 3.22
CA GLY A 250 -17.34 22.03 4.03
C GLY A 250 -16.46 22.59 5.13
N GLU A 251 -16.60 22.11 6.35
CA GLU A 251 -15.70 22.44 7.45
C GLU A 251 -14.46 21.55 7.37
N VAL A 252 -13.28 22.15 7.33
CA VAL A 252 -12.02 21.43 7.45
C VAL A 252 -11.76 21.20 8.93
N VAL A 253 -11.90 19.96 9.36
CA VAL A 253 -11.73 19.52 10.74
C VAL A 253 -10.41 18.78 10.84
N GLU A 254 -9.56 19.19 11.78
CA GLU A 254 -8.39 18.41 12.18
C GLU A 254 -8.68 17.71 13.51
N GLU A 255 -8.47 16.41 13.53
CA GLU A 255 -8.54 15.59 14.74
C GLU A 255 -7.16 15.03 15.05
N CYS A 256 -6.65 15.34 16.23
CA CYS A 256 -5.37 14.86 16.71
C CYS A 256 -5.56 13.87 17.86
N HIS A 257 -4.82 12.76 17.81
CA HIS A 257 -4.63 11.84 18.93
C HIS A 257 -3.15 11.69 19.23
N THR A 258 -2.86 11.32 20.47
CA THR A 258 -1.49 11.00 20.89
C THR A 258 -1.30 9.51 20.72
N GLU A 259 -0.29 9.13 19.93
CA GLU A 259 0.20 7.77 19.88
C GLU A 259 1.40 7.68 20.81
N THR A 260 1.36 6.70 21.71
CA THR A 260 2.42 6.46 22.69
C THR A 260 3.00 5.08 22.48
N GLU A 261 4.31 5.03 22.38
CA GLU A 261 5.07 3.81 22.15
C GLU A 261 6.13 3.67 23.22
N GLN A 262 6.34 2.45 23.72
CA GLN A 262 7.35 2.18 24.72
C GLN A 262 8.61 1.65 24.06
N TYR A 263 9.75 2.13 24.56
CA TYR A 263 11.06 1.64 24.21
C TYR A 263 11.83 1.29 25.46
N CYS A 264 12.50 0.15 25.45
CA CYS A 264 13.28 -0.35 26.57
C CYS A 264 14.68 -0.75 26.12
N SER A 265 15.66 -0.42 26.95
CA SER A 265 17.01 -0.97 26.90
C SER A 265 17.19 -1.90 28.09
N TYR A 266 17.77 -3.07 27.87
CA TYR A 266 17.87 -4.11 28.89
C TYR A 266 18.99 -5.11 28.56
N THR A 267 19.37 -5.89 29.55
CA THR A 267 20.34 -7.00 29.41
C THR A 267 19.63 -8.32 29.67
N VAL A 268 19.91 -9.35 28.86
CA VAL A 268 19.47 -10.74 29.10
C VAL A 268 20.68 -11.66 29.05
N ASP A 269 20.68 -12.68 29.88
CA ASP A 269 21.69 -13.75 29.83
C ASP A 269 21.28 -14.78 28.77
N GLU A 270 22.02 -14.84 27.67
CA GLU A 270 21.70 -15.69 26.53
C GLU A 270 22.86 -16.61 26.16
N TRP A 271 22.52 -17.76 25.57
CA TRP A 271 23.52 -18.64 25.00
C TRP A 271 24.11 -18.04 23.73
N THR A 272 25.35 -17.59 23.82
CA THR A 272 26.08 -16.98 22.71
C THR A 272 27.18 -17.91 22.23
N THR A 273 27.40 -17.96 20.91
CA THR A 273 28.51 -18.74 20.34
C THR A 273 29.83 -18.08 20.69
N ILE A 274 30.70 -18.81 21.39
CA ILE A 274 32.02 -18.33 21.82
C ILE A 274 33.15 -18.85 20.93
N GLN A 275 32.93 -19.99 20.27
CA GLN A 275 33.88 -20.67 19.42
C GLN A 275 33.10 -21.56 18.45
N THR A 276 33.61 -21.73 17.23
CA THR A 276 33.12 -22.73 16.27
C THR A 276 34.25 -23.68 15.95
N TYR A 277 33.96 -24.98 15.91
CA TYR A 277 34.88 -26.02 15.51
C TYR A 277 34.46 -26.56 14.15
N ASP A 278 35.34 -26.36 13.16
CA ASP A 278 35.12 -26.81 11.80
C ASP A 278 35.91 -28.10 11.54
N LEU A 279 35.29 -29.04 10.85
CA LEU A 279 35.99 -30.14 10.19
C LEU A 279 35.64 -30.11 8.71
N GLU A 280 36.57 -30.60 7.89
CA GLU A 280 36.39 -30.70 6.45
C GLU A 280 36.99 -32.00 5.91
N GLY A 281 36.51 -32.45 4.75
CA GLY A 281 37.01 -33.65 4.11
C GLY A 281 36.50 -33.82 2.68
N ASP A 282 37.23 -34.62 1.91
CA ASP A 282 36.94 -34.92 0.50
C ASP A 282 36.37 -36.34 0.32
N ASP A 283 35.44 -36.73 1.19
CA ASP A 283 34.76 -38.03 1.14
C ASP A 283 33.23 -37.89 1.30
N LEU A 284 32.50 -39.01 1.29
CA LEU A 284 31.04 -39.02 1.41
C LEU A 284 30.56 -39.22 2.86
N PHE A 285 31.45 -39.11 3.84
CA PHE A 285 31.16 -39.41 5.23
C PHE A 285 31.52 -38.22 6.14
N PRO A 286 30.73 -37.14 6.10
CA PRO A 286 30.92 -36.00 6.96
C PRO A 286 30.99 -36.41 8.43
N VAL A 287 32.03 -35.95 9.11
CA VAL A 287 32.20 -36.10 10.55
C VAL A 287 32.09 -34.75 11.22
N TYR A 288 31.67 -34.74 12.48
CA TYR A 288 31.50 -33.53 13.27
C TYR A 288 32.58 -33.47 14.35
N ALA A 289 33.00 -32.25 14.67
CA ALA A 289 33.87 -32.04 15.80
C ALA A 289 33.16 -32.44 17.10
N ASP A 290 33.90 -33.09 18.01
CA ASP A 290 33.44 -33.40 19.37
C ASP A 290 34.28 -32.58 20.38
N PRO A 291 34.00 -31.27 20.53
CA PRO A 291 34.78 -30.40 21.40
C PRO A 291 34.55 -30.74 22.88
N ARG A 292 35.61 -30.68 23.68
CA ARG A 292 35.50 -30.85 25.13
C ARG A 292 34.90 -29.60 25.76
N LEU A 293 33.73 -29.75 26.38
CA LEU A 293 32.98 -28.64 26.97
C LEU A 293 33.35 -28.42 28.44
N ALA A 294 33.39 -27.16 28.85
CA ALA A 294 33.33 -26.79 30.27
C ALA A 294 31.91 -26.99 30.84
N SER A 295 31.75 -26.91 32.16
CA SER A 295 30.46 -27.18 32.83
C SER A 295 29.35 -26.19 32.50
N ASP A 296 29.71 -24.99 32.05
CA ASP A 296 28.85 -23.87 31.68
C ASP A 296 28.71 -23.70 30.16
N GLN A 297 29.22 -24.66 29.38
CA GLN A 297 29.18 -24.64 27.93
C GLN A 297 28.26 -25.73 27.37
N ARG A 298 27.73 -25.48 26.17
CA ARG A 298 26.98 -26.46 25.39
C ARG A 298 27.34 -26.38 23.91
N THR A 299 27.04 -27.43 23.14
CA THR A 299 27.01 -27.30 21.69
C THR A 299 25.75 -26.56 21.25
N GLY A 300 25.89 -25.67 20.27
CA GLY A 300 24.76 -25.12 19.53
C GLY A 300 24.37 -26.05 18.38
N SER A 301 23.46 -25.59 17.53
CA SER A 301 23.06 -26.35 16.34
C SER A 301 24.25 -26.46 15.38
N ALA A 302 24.63 -27.68 15.03
CA ALA A 302 25.61 -27.93 14.00
C ALA A 302 25.06 -27.54 12.62
N SER A 303 25.95 -27.26 11.68
CA SER A 303 25.62 -26.99 10.28
C SER A 303 26.60 -27.68 9.34
N GLU A 304 26.15 -27.94 8.12
CA GLU A 304 26.93 -28.62 7.09
C GLU A 304 26.86 -27.87 5.76
N ASP A 305 28.02 -27.72 5.12
CA ASP A 305 28.15 -27.24 3.75
C ASP A 305 28.67 -28.38 2.88
N PHE A 306 27.90 -28.78 1.87
CA PHE A 306 28.26 -29.84 0.93
C PHE A 306 28.58 -29.26 -0.45
N THR A 307 29.61 -29.83 -1.09
CA THR A 307 30.04 -29.43 -2.43
C THR A 307 30.40 -30.68 -3.24
N VAL A 308 29.87 -30.76 -4.46
CA VAL A 308 30.14 -31.82 -5.42
C VAL A 308 30.74 -31.20 -6.67
N TYR A 309 31.83 -31.79 -7.15
CA TYR A 309 32.52 -31.35 -8.36
C TYR A 309 32.32 -32.37 -9.47
N PHE A 310 31.76 -31.90 -10.59
CA PHE A 310 31.58 -32.69 -11.79
C PHE A 310 32.60 -32.29 -12.85
N SER A 311 33.21 -33.28 -13.52
CA SER A 311 33.88 -33.07 -14.79
C SER A 311 32.89 -33.31 -15.93
N THR A 312 32.76 -32.32 -16.80
CA THR A 312 31.91 -32.35 -17.99
C THR A 312 32.73 -32.02 -19.24
N SER A 313 32.12 -32.18 -20.42
CA SER A 313 32.71 -31.73 -21.69
C SER A 313 32.92 -30.22 -21.77
N GLU A 314 32.22 -29.43 -20.95
CA GLU A 314 32.28 -27.97 -20.92
C GLU A 314 33.19 -27.41 -19.81
N GLY A 315 33.80 -28.29 -19.01
CA GLY A 315 34.64 -27.92 -17.87
C GLY A 315 34.14 -28.49 -16.54
N GLN A 316 34.64 -27.95 -15.43
CA GLN A 316 34.25 -28.36 -14.09
C GLN A 316 32.99 -27.59 -13.65
N LEU A 317 32.01 -28.31 -13.13
CA LEU A 317 30.79 -27.74 -12.53
C LEU A 317 30.74 -28.05 -11.05
N THR A 318 30.15 -27.14 -10.27
CA THR A 318 30.00 -27.28 -8.82
C THR A 318 28.52 -27.32 -8.46
N TYR A 319 28.16 -28.21 -7.56
CA TYR A 319 26.81 -28.37 -7.03
C TYR A 319 26.83 -28.46 -5.50
N SER A 320 25.82 -27.91 -4.84
CA SER A 320 25.71 -27.90 -3.38
C SER A 320 24.43 -28.62 -2.94
N PRO A 321 24.52 -29.91 -2.58
CA PRO A 321 23.40 -30.65 -2.01
C PRO A 321 22.84 -30.00 -0.75
N ASN A 322 21.54 -30.11 -0.53
CA ASN A 322 20.86 -29.49 0.62
C ASN A 322 20.72 -30.44 1.81
N SER A 323 21.16 -31.70 1.67
CA SER A 323 21.08 -32.69 2.74
C SER A 323 22.19 -33.74 2.64
N LEU A 324 22.52 -34.34 3.78
CA LEU A 324 23.49 -35.44 3.84
C LEU A 324 23.08 -36.64 2.98
N ASN A 325 21.79 -36.98 2.97
CA ASN A 325 21.27 -38.13 2.21
C ASN A 325 21.39 -37.92 0.69
N GLU A 326 21.26 -36.67 0.24
CA GLU A 326 21.49 -36.31 -1.16
C GLU A 326 23.00 -36.33 -1.47
N PHE A 327 23.82 -35.69 -0.64
CA PHE A 327 25.28 -35.65 -0.79
C PHE A 327 25.89 -37.05 -0.92
N GLN A 328 25.43 -38.02 -0.11
CA GLN A 328 25.94 -39.39 -0.11
C GLN A 328 25.64 -40.20 -1.38
N GLN A 329 24.80 -39.70 -2.27
CA GLN A 329 24.51 -40.37 -3.55
C GLN A 329 25.60 -40.13 -4.60
N PHE A 330 26.41 -39.07 -4.46
CA PHE A 330 27.43 -38.66 -5.43
C PHE A 330 28.73 -39.48 -5.29
N GLN A 331 28.64 -40.78 -5.57
CA GLN A 331 29.79 -41.68 -5.59
C GLN A 331 30.85 -41.21 -6.61
N PHE A 332 32.12 -41.26 -6.23
CA PHE A 332 33.23 -40.96 -7.14
C PHE A 332 33.12 -41.78 -8.43
N GLY A 333 33.26 -41.11 -9.58
CA GLY A 333 33.12 -41.74 -10.90
C GLY A 333 31.68 -42.03 -11.34
N SER A 334 30.66 -41.72 -10.53
CA SER A 334 29.26 -41.81 -10.98
C SER A 334 28.95 -40.72 -12.00
N THR A 335 28.13 -41.06 -12.99
CA THR A 335 27.66 -40.15 -14.04
C THR A 335 26.27 -39.65 -13.71
N TRP A 336 26.02 -38.37 -13.96
CA TRP A 336 24.77 -37.67 -13.69
C TRP A 336 24.42 -36.77 -14.87
N THR A 337 23.12 -36.60 -15.10
CA THR A 337 22.56 -35.57 -15.98
C THR A 337 22.40 -34.28 -15.19
N ILE A 338 23.12 -33.24 -15.58
CA ILE A 338 23.17 -31.94 -14.88
C ILE A 338 22.36 -30.93 -15.68
N SER A 339 21.34 -30.36 -15.06
CA SER A 339 20.52 -29.30 -15.63
C SER A 339 21.11 -27.93 -15.29
N LEU A 340 21.35 -27.12 -16.33
CA LEU A 340 21.96 -25.79 -16.20
C LEU A 340 20.98 -24.70 -16.57
N ASN A 341 20.96 -23.63 -15.78
CA ASN A 341 20.25 -22.39 -16.12
C ASN A 341 20.98 -21.62 -17.23
N ALA A 342 20.36 -20.54 -17.73
CA ALA A 342 20.87 -19.82 -18.90
C ALA A 342 22.20 -19.10 -18.66
N VAL A 343 22.65 -18.97 -17.41
CA VAL A 343 23.94 -18.37 -17.03
C VAL A 343 24.99 -19.42 -16.62
N GLY A 344 24.68 -20.72 -16.75
CA GLY A 344 25.61 -21.82 -16.46
C GLY A 344 25.64 -22.29 -15.00
N GLY A 345 24.70 -21.85 -14.17
CA GLY A 345 24.52 -22.38 -12.81
C GLY A 345 23.78 -23.71 -12.81
N VAL A 346 24.20 -24.64 -11.94
CA VAL A 346 23.50 -25.92 -11.73
C VAL A 346 22.20 -25.67 -10.98
N ILE A 347 21.09 -26.16 -11.52
CA ILE A 347 19.77 -26.05 -10.90
C ILE A 347 19.18 -27.38 -10.46
N ASP A 348 19.61 -28.48 -11.08
CA ASP A 348 19.11 -29.82 -10.80
C ASP A 348 20.10 -30.88 -11.30
N VAL A 349 20.11 -32.04 -10.65
CA VAL A 349 20.97 -33.17 -10.98
C VAL A 349 20.18 -34.48 -10.85
N GLU A 350 20.16 -35.26 -11.93
CA GLU A 350 19.47 -36.55 -11.99
C GLU A 350 20.46 -37.65 -12.37
N ARG A 351 20.28 -38.84 -11.79
CA ARG A 351 21.18 -39.97 -12.00
C ARG A 351 20.83 -40.79 -13.24
#